data_AF-A0A8T6YJR8-F1
#
_entry.id   AF-A0A8T6YJR8-F1
#
_cell.length_a   1.000
_cell.length_b   1.000
_cell.length_c   1.000
_cell.angle_alpha   90.00
_cell.angle_beta   90.00
_cell.angle_gamma   90.00
#
_symmetry.space_group_name_H-M   'P 1'
#
loop_
_entity.id
_entity.type
_entity.pdbx_description
1 polymer ?
#
loop_
_entity_poly.entity_id
_entity_poly.type
_entity_poly.pdbx_seq_one_letter_code
_entity_poly.pdbx_strand_id
1 'polypeptide(L)' 'MKILMLAGIGVIIMGVIFHLQGQAIVGPESSFMYSNPQWITYGMQIAIVGCIVVAVGISLRFIKKN' A
#
# COMPACT_ATOMS: atom_id res chain seq x y z
N MET A 1 -2.83 -17.60 4.67
CA MET A 1 -3.98 -16.77 4.27
C MET A 1 -4.13 -15.53 5.13
N LYS A 2 -4.41 -15.64 6.43
CA LYS A 2 -4.56 -14.46 7.31
C LYS A 2 -3.33 -13.54 7.31
N ILE A 3 -2.13 -14.11 7.42
CA ILE A 3 -0.89 -13.33 7.42
C ILE A 3 -0.63 -12.60 6.10
N LEU A 4 -1.00 -13.20 4.96
CA LEU A 4 -0.85 -12.61 3.64
C LEU A 4 -1.80 -11.40 3.47
N MET A 5 -3.04 -11.53 3.96
CA MET A 5 -3.99 -10.42 3.96
C MET A 5 -3.52 -9.28 4.88
N LEU A 6 -3.02 -9.59 6.08
CA LEU A 6 -2.47 -8.58 7.00
C LEU A 6 -1.25 -7.86 6.40
N ALA A 7 -0.34 -8.59 5.76
CA ALA A 7 0.80 -8.01 5.06
C ALA A 7 0.34 -7.08 3.92
N GLY A 8 -0.63 -7.52 3.11
CA GLY A 8 -1.20 -6.70 2.04
C GLY A 8 -1.85 -5.42 2.56
N ILE A 9 -2.60 -5.48 3.67
CA ILE A 9 -3.19 -4.29 4.32
C ILE A 9 -2.08 -3.33 4.79
N GLY A 10 -1.01 -3.84 5.41
CA GLY A 10 0.12 -3.00 5.82
C GLY A 10 0.78 -2.28 4.64
N VAL A 11 0.95 -2.97 3.51
CA VAL A 11 1.49 -2.38 2.28
C VAL A 11 0.55 -1.30 1.72
N ILE A 12 -0.77 -1.52 1.74
CA ILE A 12 -1.76 -0.50 1.32
C ILE A 12 -1.61 0.76 2.19
N ILE A 13 -1.55 0.60 3.51
CA ILE A 13 -1.44 1.72 4.44
C ILE A 13 -0.15 2.51 4.16
N MET A 14 0.99 1.84 3.98
CA MET A 14 2.24 2.51 3.61
C MET A 14 2.14 3.24 2.27
N GLY A 15 1.57 2.61 1.25
CA GLY A 15 1.39 3.22 -0.07
C GLY A 15 0.54 4.49 -0.01
N VAL A 16 -0.55 4.46 0.76
CA VAL A 16 -1.41 5.64 0.98
C VAL A 16 -0.64 6.75 1.71
N ILE A 17 0.09 6.43 2.77
CA ILE A 17 0.91 7.42 3.50
C ILE A 17 1.93 8.07 2.56
N PHE A 18 2.65 7.27 1.76
CA PHE A 18 3.65 7.79 0.83
C PHE A 18 3.04 8.66 -0.28
N HIS A 19 1.88 8.27 -0.78
CA HIS A 19 1.13 9.06 -1.77
C HIS A 19 0.76 10.44 -1.21
N LEU A 20 0.17 10.47 0.00
CA LEU A 20 -0.24 11.70 0.66
C LEU A 20 0.97 12.55 1.09
N GLN A 21 2.08 11.91 1.44
CA GLN A 21 3.32 12.61 1.75
C GLN A 21 3.93 13.27 0.50
N GLY A 22 3.89 12.59 -0.65
CA GLY A 22 4.23 13.18 -1.96
C GLY A 22 3.40 14.41 -2.31
N GLN A 23 2.15 14.47 -1.84
CA GLN A 23 1.24 15.61 -2.00
C GLN A 23 1.40 16.69 -0.91
N ALA A 24 2.36 16.54 -0.02
CA ALA A 24 2.57 17.45 1.12
C ALA A 24 1.37 17.53 2.11
N ILE A 25 0.47 16.54 2.09
CA ILE A 25 -0.72 16.50 2.98
C ILE A 25 -0.37 15.93 4.35
N VAL A 26 0.55 14.96 4.42
CA VAL A 26 0.97 14.30 5.68
C VAL A 26 2.50 14.19 5.76
N GLY A 27 3.01 14.04 6.98
CA GLY A 27 4.43 13.80 7.24
C GLY A 27 5.26 15.08 7.41
N PRO A 28 6.53 14.96 7.83
CA PRO A 28 7.40 16.10 8.07
C PRO A 28 7.97 16.68 6.77
N GLU A 29 8.10 18.01 6.71
CA GLU A 29 8.70 18.72 5.57
C GLU A 29 10.16 18.33 5.31
N SER A 30 10.87 17.83 6.33
CA SER A 30 12.25 17.34 6.21
C SER A 30 12.36 15.98 5.50
N SER A 31 11.25 15.30 5.23
CA SER A 31 11.27 14.02 4.53
C SER A 31 11.59 14.21 3.05
N PHE A 32 12.46 13.34 2.51
CA PHE A 32 12.74 13.26 1.07
C PHE A 32 11.50 12.94 0.21
N MET A 33 10.42 12.44 0.82
CA MET A 33 9.16 12.14 0.15
C MET A 33 8.22 13.34 0.10
N TYR A 34 8.40 14.34 0.98
CA TYR A 34 7.46 15.44 1.12
C TYR A 34 7.48 16.35 -0.10
N SER A 35 6.29 16.70 -0.64
CA SER A 35 6.16 17.53 -1.85
C SER A 35 6.93 17.01 -3.08
N ASN A 36 7.05 15.68 -3.20
CA ASN A 36 7.78 15.03 -4.28
C ASN A 36 6.82 14.26 -5.22
N PRO A 37 6.65 14.70 -6.49
CA PRO A 37 5.75 14.06 -7.46
C PRO A 37 6.03 12.58 -7.72
N GLN A 38 7.28 12.13 -7.61
CA GLN A 38 7.61 10.72 -7.80
C GLN A 38 6.97 9.85 -6.71
N TRP A 39 6.94 10.35 -5.47
CA TRP A 39 6.36 9.64 -4.33
C TRP A 39 4.83 9.60 -4.37
N ILE A 40 4.18 10.52 -5.09
CA ILE A 40 2.75 10.42 -5.42
C ILE A 40 2.50 9.15 -6.25
N THR A 41 3.29 8.94 -7.30
CA THR A 41 3.17 7.77 -8.19
C THR A 41 3.60 6.48 -7.49
N TYR A 42 4.74 6.48 -6.81
CA TYR A 42 5.23 5.30 -6.09
C TYR A 42 4.27 4.88 -4.98
N GLY A 43 3.73 5.82 -4.20
CA GLY A 43 2.74 5.52 -3.18
C GLY A 43 1.50 4.85 -3.75
N MET A 44 1.00 5.34 -4.89
CA MET A 44 -0.14 4.72 -5.59
C MET A 44 0.20 3.30 -6.09
N GLN A 45 1.37 3.10 -6.70
CA GLN A 45 1.81 1.78 -7.17
C GLN A 45 1.94 0.78 -6.00
N ILE A 46 2.50 1.22 -4.87
CA ILE A 46 2.62 0.40 -3.65
C ILE A 46 1.24 0.02 -3.13
N ALA A 47 0.29 0.96 -3.09
CA ALA A 47 -1.08 0.68 -2.67
C ALA A 47 -1.76 -0.36 -3.58
N ILE A 48 -1.58 -0.25 -4.91
CA ILE A 48 -2.09 -1.23 -5.88
C ILE A 48 -1.49 -2.62 -5.65
N VAL A 49 -0.18 -2.71 -5.43
CA VAL A 49 0.48 -3.99 -5.11
C VAL A 49 -0.10 -4.60 -3.82
N GLY A 50 -0.32 -3.78 -2.78
CA GLY A 50 -0.97 -4.23 -1.55
C GLY A 50 -2.38 -4.79 -1.79
N CYS A 51 -3.18 -4.14 -2.64
CA CYS A 51 -4.50 -4.64 -3.05
C CYS A 51 -4.41 -6.00 -3.75
N ILE A 52 -3.44 -6.19 -4.64
CA ILE A 52 -3.20 -7.47 -5.33
C ILE A 52 -2.87 -8.57 -4.32
N VAL A 53 -2.00 -8.28 -3.34
CA VAL A 53 -1.63 -9.25 -2.28
C VAL A 53 -2.85 -9.66 -1.46
N VAL A 54 -3.71 -8.70 -1.08
CA VAL A 54 -4.96 -9.00 -0.37
C VAL A 54 -5.88 -9.88 -1.24
N ALA A 55 -6.07 -9.53 -2.51
CA ALA A 55 -6.90 -10.28 -3.43
C ALA A 55 -6.42 -11.74 -3.58
N VAL A 56 -5.11 -11.96 -3.74
CA VAL A 56 -4.51 -13.31 -3.79
C VAL A 56 -4.76 -14.06 -2.48
N GLY A 57 -4.57 -13.41 -1.32
CA GLY A 57 -4.84 -14.01 -0.02
C GLY A 57 -6.29 -14.45 0.18
N ILE A 58 -7.24 -13.69 -0.37
CA ILE A 58 -8.67 -14.03 -0.38
C ILE A 58 -8.92 -15.21 -1.33
N SER A 59 -8.47 -15.14 -2.58
CA SER A 59 -8.67 -16.19 -3.59
C SER A 59 -8.14 -17.54 -3.13
N LEU A 60 -6.93 -17.58 -2.56
CA LEU A 60 -6.35 -18.82 -2.03
C LEU A 60 -7.13 -19.37 -0.83
N ARG A 61 -7.76 -18.51 -0.02
CA ARG A 61 -8.65 -18.96 1.07
C ARG A 61 -9.92 -19.60 0.52
N PHE A 62 -10.49 -19.07 -0.56
CA PHE A 62 -11.66 -19.65 -1.21
C PHE A 62 -11.35 -21.00 -1.85
N ILE A 63 -10.24 -21.11 -2.59
CA ILE A 63 -9.84 -22.37 -3.23
C ILE A 63 -9.62 -23.48 -2.20
N LYS A 64 -8.95 -23.19 -1.08
CA LYS A 64 -8.68 -24.18 -0.02
C LYS A 64 -9.94 -24.60 0.78
N LYS A 65 -11.04 -23.85 0.65
CA LYS A 65 -12.30 -24.16 1.35
C LYS A 65 -13.17 -25.15 0.56
N ASN A 66 -12.96 -25.26 -0.76
CA ASN A 66 -13.58 -26.28 -1.62
C ASN A 66 -12.76 -27.57 -1.61
#